data_AF-A0A480BSS0-F1
#
_entry.id   AF-A0A480BSS0-F1
#
_cell.length_a   1.000
_cell.length_b   1.000
_cell.length_c   1.000
_cell.angle_alpha   90.00
_cell.angle_beta   90.00
_cell.angle_gamma   90.00
#
_symmetry.space_group_name_H-M   'P 1'
#
loop_
_entity.id
_entity.type
_entity.pdbx_description
1 polymer ?
#
loop_
_entity_poly.entity_id
_entity_poly.type
_entity_poly.pdbx_seq_one_letter_code
_entity_poly.pdbx_strand_id
1 'polypeptide(L)'
;MFVGVVAGQLAGWATGLRGVETPSPVDAEPLVALREQNALLRQLQLVDREALVVLRGQMVDLNARNADLERRLDLLRGVLLPHGRTPDLGVGEVTLTRHAGEVAYRVLLVRVAAGDDAPALAGRVRLWLLGQEAGGDAQPALLLAEQSLSLSRLQVLSGAGPVAATFAPQRLRVDLEPKGQAPRRFEFPWREALAARATSPP
;
A
#
# COMPACT_ATOMS: atom_id res chain seq x y z
N MET A 1 -93.27 -43.38 -5.27
CA MET A 1 -94.17 -44.48 -4.87
C MET A 1 -93.28 -45.62 -4.38
N PHE A 2 -93.48 -46.08 -3.14
CA PHE A 2 -92.72 -47.13 -2.41
C PHE A 2 -91.25 -46.77 -2.10
N VAL A 3 -90.83 -46.36 -0.90
CA VAL A 3 -90.94 -46.95 0.45
C VAL A 3 -90.51 -48.42 0.47
N GLY A 4 -89.28 -48.64 0.91
CA GLY A 4 -88.70 -49.93 1.24
C GLY A 4 -87.79 -49.78 2.46
N VAL A 5 -88.42 -49.71 3.63
CA VAL A 5 -87.78 -49.84 4.94
C VAL A 5 -87.48 -51.31 5.18
N VAL A 6 -86.25 -51.64 5.55
CA VAL A 6 -85.95 -52.87 6.32
C VAL A 6 -85.18 -52.45 7.56
N ALA A 7 -85.78 -52.77 8.69
CA ALA A 7 -85.31 -52.50 10.04
C ALA A 7 -84.80 -53.79 10.72
N GLY A 8 -83.91 -53.63 11.69
CA GLY A 8 -83.54 -54.63 12.71
C GLY A 8 -82.09 -55.12 12.56
N GLN A 9 -81.22 -55.16 13.58
CA GLN A 9 -81.30 -55.03 15.04
C GLN A 9 -79.96 -54.47 15.55
N LEU A 10 -79.91 -53.38 16.33
CA LEU A 10 -79.81 -53.33 17.81
C LEU A 10 -78.73 -54.20 18.48
N ALA A 11 -77.59 -53.59 18.80
CA ALA A 11 -76.94 -53.67 20.13
C ALA A 11 -75.72 -52.74 20.19
N GLY A 12 -75.64 -51.89 21.21
CA GLY A 12 -74.42 -51.10 21.54
C GLY A 12 -74.68 -49.65 21.89
N TRP A 13 -75.40 -49.39 22.99
CA TRP A 13 -75.39 -48.08 23.64
C TRP A 13 -74.20 -48.03 24.60
N ALA A 14 -73.30 -47.06 24.43
CA ALA A 14 -72.74 -46.23 25.51
C ALA A 14 -71.46 -45.50 25.06
N THR A 15 -71.51 -44.17 25.13
CA THR A 15 -70.43 -43.28 25.57
C THR A 15 -69.09 -43.33 24.84
N GLY A 16 -68.87 -42.32 24.01
CA GLY A 16 -67.54 -41.93 23.54
C GLY A 16 -67.59 -40.48 23.07
N LEU A 17 -67.77 -39.54 24.01
CA LEU A 17 -67.53 -38.13 23.75
C LEU A 17 -66.15 -38.00 23.12
N ARG A 18 -66.11 -37.38 21.93
CA ARG A 18 -64.87 -36.93 21.29
C ARG A 18 -64.01 -36.22 22.33
N GLY A 19 -62.93 -36.87 22.74
CA GLY A 19 -61.79 -36.19 23.31
C GLY A 19 -61.18 -35.32 22.22
N VAL A 20 -61.71 -34.11 22.04
CA VAL A 20 -60.84 -33.02 21.64
C VAL A 20 -59.96 -32.82 22.86
N GLU A 21 -58.77 -33.45 22.85
CA GLU A 21 -57.70 -33.10 23.78
C GLU A 21 -57.39 -31.63 23.55
N THR A 22 -58.08 -30.77 24.30
CA THR A 22 -57.56 -29.44 24.58
C THR A 22 -56.20 -29.66 25.24
N PRO A 23 -55.10 -29.12 24.68
CA PRO A 23 -53.78 -29.33 25.24
C PRO A 23 -53.80 -28.92 26.72
N SER A 24 -53.38 -29.85 27.58
CA SER A 24 -53.26 -29.66 29.02
C SER A 24 -52.39 -28.41 29.29
N PRO A 25 -52.76 -27.52 30.24
CA PRO A 25 -51.99 -26.31 30.53
C PRO A 25 -50.56 -26.62 31.01
N VAL A 26 -50.27 -27.86 31.42
CA VAL A 26 -48.96 -28.32 31.90
C VAL A 26 -47.96 -28.55 30.75
N ASP A 27 -48.43 -28.85 29.54
CA ASP A 27 -47.55 -29.02 28.35
C ASP A 27 -47.35 -27.70 27.58
N ALA A 28 -48.12 -26.66 27.91
CA ALA A 28 -48.05 -25.36 27.26
C ALA A 28 -46.82 -24.54 27.69
N GLU A 29 -46.46 -24.57 28.99
CA GLU A 29 -45.28 -23.87 29.52
C GLU A 29 -43.95 -24.28 28.86
N PRO A 30 -43.59 -25.58 28.77
CA PRO A 30 -42.34 -25.98 28.14
C PRO A 30 -42.33 -25.68 26.64
N LEU A 31 -43.46 -25.80 25.95
CA LEU A 31 -43.58 -25.47 24.52
C LEU A 31 -43.46 -23.97 24.26
N VAL A 32 -43.94 -23.12 25.16
CA VAL A 32 -43.76 -21.66 25.08
C VAL A 32 -42.30 -21.30 25.33
N ALA A 33 -41.66 -21.84 26.37
CA ALA A 33 -40.25 -21.61 26.65
C ALA A 33 -39.31 -22.07 25.51
N LEU A 34 -39.60 -23.23 24.90
CA LEU A 34 -38.88 -23.73 23.72
C LEU A 34 -39.08 -22.86 22.49
N ARG A 35 -40.27 -22.26 22.31
CA ARG A 35 -40.54 -21.32 21.21
C ARG A 35 -39.84 -19.98 21.43
N GLU A 36 -39.82 -19.48 22.66
CA GLU A 36 -39.08 -18.28 23.04
C GLU A 36 -37.57 -18.45 22.87
N GLN A 37 -37.01 -19.58 23.30
CA GLN A 37 -35.60 -19.91 23.04
C GLN A 37 -35.29 -20.02 21.54
N ASN A 38 -36.16 -20.65 20.75
CA ASN A 38 -35.99 -20.71 19.31
C ASN A 38 -36.10 -19.33 18.65
N ALA A 39 -36.98 -18.46 19.14
CA ALA A 39 -37.10 -17.09 18.67
C ALA A 39 -35.82 -16.29 18.96
N LEU A 40 -35.28 -16.40 20.17
CA LEU A 40 -34.01 -15.78 20.57
C LEU A 40 -32.83 -16.30 19.76
N LEU A 41 -32.72 -17.62 19.56
CA LEU A 41 -31.65 -18.22 18.74
C LEU A 41 -31.73 -17.76 17.28
N ARG A 42 -32.93 -17.66 16.70
CA ARG A 42 -33.11 -17.14 15.35
C ARG A 42 -32.70 -15.67 15.25
N GLN A 43 -33.01 -14.87 16.27
CA GLN A 43 -32.61 -13.47 16.33
C GLN A 43 -31.08 -13.33 16.45
N LEU A 44 -30.43 -14.13 17.29
CA LEU A 44 -28.96 -14.18 17.39
C LEU A 44 -28.31 -14.61 16.08
N GLN A 45 -28.85 -15.62 15.40
CA GLN A 45 -28.35 -16.06 14.09
C GLN A 45 -28.46 -14.98 13.01
N LEU A 46 -29.49 -14.13 13.07
CA LEU A 46 -29.63 -12.99 12.17
C LEU A 46 -28.56 -11.94 12.44
N VAL A 47 -28.35 -11.59 13.72
CA VAL A 47 -27.31 -10.63 14.13
C VAL A 47 -25.92 -11.13 13.75
N ASP A 48 -25.61 -12.42 13.97
CA ASP A 48 -24.34 -13.02 13.59
C ASP A 48 -24.11 -12.99 12.08
N ARG A 49 -25.14 -13.29 11.28
CA ARG A 49 -25.05 -13.20 9.82
C ARG A 49 -24.80 -11.77 9.36
N GLU A 50 -25.47 -10.80 9.99
CA GLU A 50 -25.30 -9.39 9.67
C GLU A 50 -23.90 -8.89 10.06
N ALA A 51 -23.38 -9.29 11.23
CA ALA A 51 -22.02 -9.02 11.64
C ALA A 51 -20.98 -9.62 10.68
N LEU A 52 -21.20 -10.84 10.20
CA LEU A 52 -20.32 -11.48 9.21
C LEU A 52 -20.36 -10.77 7.85
N VAL A 53 -21.51 -10.27 7.42
CA VAL A 53 -21.65 -9.48 6.19
C VAL A 53 -20.88 -8.17 6.31
N VAL A 54 -21.02 -7.47 7.43
CA VAL A 54 -20.29 -6.21 7.71
C VAL A 54 -18.78 -6.45 7.76
N LEU A 55 -18.32 -7.46 8.50
CA LEU A 55 -16.89 -7.81 8.58
C LEU A 55 -16.31 -8.18 7.22
N ARG A 56 -17.04 -8.94 6.41
CA ARG A 56 -16.62 -9.31 5.06
C ARG A 56 -16.55 -8.07 4.15
N GLY A 57 -17.49 -7.14 4.27
CA GLY A 57 -17.45 -5.85 3.58
C GLY A 57 -16.21 -5.04 3.96
N GLN A 58 -15.92 -4.92 5.26
CA GLN A 58 -14.73 -4.21 5.75
C GLN A 58 -13.43 -4.85 5.27
N MET A 59 -13.33 -6.19 5.22
CA MET A 59 -12.15 -6.87 4.65
C MET A 59 -11.98 -6.59 3.16
N VAL A 60 -13.07 -6.56 2.40
CA VAL A 60 -13.03 -6.21 0.97
C VAL A 60 -12.53 -4.77 0.79
N ASP A 61 -13.06 -3.83 1.57
CA ASP A 61 -12.65 -2.43 1.51
C ASP A 61 -11.18 -2.24 1.91
N LEU A 62 -10.71 -2.92 2.97
CA LEU A 62 -9.32 -2.87 3.39
C LEU A 62 -8.38 -3.48 2.35
N ASN A 63 -8.76 -4.60 1.74
CA ASN A 63 -7.98 -5.20 0.66
C ASN A 63 -7.94 -4.31 -0.58
N ALA A 64 -9.05 -3.66 -0.93
CA ALA A 64 -9.09 -2.71 -2.03
C ALA A 64 -8.19 -1.49 -1.77
N ARG A 65 -8.17 -0.98 -0.53
CA ARG A 65 -7.27 0.10 -0.11
C ARG A 65 -5.80 -0.31 -0.15
N ASN A 66 -5.48 -1.51 0.34
CA ASN A 66 -4.11 -2.04 0.27
C ASN A 66 -3.66 -2.19 -1.18
N ALA A 67 -4.49 -2.74 -2.06
CA ALA A 67 -4.17 -2.86 -3.48
C ALA A 67 -3.99 -1.49 -4.16
N ASP A 68 -4.77 -0.47 -3.79
CA ASP A 68 -4.60 0.89 -4.30
C ASP A 68 -3.29 1.53 -3.81
N LEU A 69 -2.95 1.35 -2.53
CA LEU A 69 -1.70 1.85 -1.96
C LEU A 69 -0.48 1.15 -2.56
N GLU A 70 -0.52 -0.17 -2.74
CA GLU A 70 0.52 -0.94 -3.43
C GLU A 70 0.70 -0.46 -4.87
N ARG A 71 -0.41 -0.26 -5.61
CA ARG A 71 -0.37 0.29 -6.97
C ARG A 71 0.26 1.68 -7.00
N ARG A 72 -0.09 2.56 -6.06
CA ARG A 72 0.51 3.91 -5.96
C ARG A 72 2.00 3.83 -5.64
N LEU A 73 2.41 2.93 -4.75
CA LEU A 73 3.82 2.71 -4.43
C LEU A 73 4.58 2.15 -5.64
N ASP A 74 3.99 1.24 -6.41
CA ASP A 74 4.62 0.70 -7.61
C ASP A 74 4.70 1.73 -8.74
N LEU A 75 3.70 2.62 -8.86
CA LEU A 75 3.80 3.78 -9.75
C LEU A 75 4.93 4.72 -9.32
N LEU A 76 5.02 5.04 -8.03
CA LEU A 76 6.11 5.88 -7.50
C LEU A 76 7.48 5.20 -7.68
N ARG A 77 7.57 3.89 -7.45
CA ARG A 77 8.79 3.10 -7.71
C ARG A 77 9.12 3.05 -9.19
N GLY A 78 8.13 2.91 -10.07
CA GLY A 78 8.33 2.91 -11.52
C GLY A 78 8.82 4.25 -12.05
N VAL A 79 8.38 5.37 -11.45
CA VAL A 79 8.87 6.71 -11.77
C VAL A 79 10.25 6.98 -11.17
N LEU A 80 10.55 6.46 -9.98
CA LEU A 80 11.82 6.70 -9.29
C LEU A 80 12.93 5.68 -9.64
N LEU A 81 12.60 4.49 -10.14
CA LEU A 81 13.53 3.37 -10.40
C LEU A 81 13.17 2.60 -11.69
N PRO A 82 13.52 3.11 -12.88
CA PRO A 82 13.26 2.43 -14.15
C PRO A 82 14.01 1.08 -14.35
N HIS A 83 14.85 0.64 -13.39
CA HIS A 83 15.75 -0.52 -13.55
C HIS A 83 15.54 -1.66 -12.53
N GLY A 84 14.39 -1.74 -11.86
CA GLY A 84 13.87 -3.00 -11.30
C GLY A 84 14.63 -3.63 -10.12
N ARG A 85 15.63 -2.97 -9.53
CA ARG A 85 16.19 -3.35 -8.23
C ARG A 85 16.05 -2.18 -7.29
N THR A 86 15.39 -2.39 -6.16
CA THR A 86 15.28 -1.41 -5.08
C THR A 86 16.52 -1.55 -4.20
N PRO A 87 17.57 -0.71 -4.35
CA PRO A 87 18.65 -0.73 -3.39
C PRO A 87 18.14 -0.18 -2.05
N ASP A 88 18.58 -0.76 -0.93
CA ASP A 88 18.26 -0.27 0.42
C ASP A 88 18.59 1.22 0.63
N LEU A 89 19.55 1.72 -0.16
CA LEU A 89 20.01 3.09 -0.27
C LEU A 89 20.25 3.42 -1.75
N GLY A 90 19.62 4.47 -2.26
CA GLY A 90 19.75 4.89 -3.66
C GLY A 90 19.49 6.37 -3.88
N VAL A 91 19.70 6.78 -5.13
CA VAL A 91 19.35 8.12 -5.63
C VAL A 91 18.02 7.98 -6.39
N GLY A 92 16.97 8.63 -5.91
CA GLY A 92 15.63 8.54 -6.48
C GLY A 92 15.39 9.54 -7.61
N GLU A 93 15.95 10.73 -7.52
CA GLU A 93 15.80 11.78 -8.54
C GLU A 93 17.07 12.62 -8.62
N VAL A 94 17.43 13.03 -9.84
CA VAL A 94 18.51 13.97 -10.11
C VAL A 94 18.00 15.02 -11.09
N THR A 95 18.08 16.28 -10.68
CA THR A 95 17.81 17.43 -11.54
C THR A 95 19.03 18.34 -11.56
N LEU A 96 19.47 18.71 -12.76
CA LEU A 96 20.54 19.68 -12.96
C LEU A 96 19.99 20.88 -13.72
N THR A 97 20.49 22.07 -13.36
CA THR A 97 20.17 23.31 -14.05
C THR A 97 21.45 24.05 -14.35
N ARG A 98 21.73 24.31 -15.63
CA ARG A 98 22.92 25.06 -16.03
C ARG A 98 22.58 26.54 -16.16
N HIS A 99 23.33 27.37 -15.45
CA HIS A 99 23.34 28.82 -15.56
C HIS A 99 24.74 29.26 -16.04
N ALA A 100 24.87 30.47 -16.60
CA ALA A 100 26.14 30.90 -17.20
C ALA A 100 27.29 30.86 -16.18
N GLY A 101 28.16 29.84 -16.28
CA GLY A 101 29.30 29.61 -15.38
C GLY A 101 29.00 28.78 -14.12
N GLU A 102 27.75 28.37 -13.90
CA GLU A 102 27.34 27.59 -12.72
C GLU A 102 26.40 26.44 -13.06
N VAL A 103 26.44 25.39 -12.24
CA VAL A 103 25.50 24.28 -12.31
C VAL A 103 24.82 24.16 -10.96
N ALA A 104 23.51 24.42 -10.94
CA ALA A 104 22.65 24.10 -9.81
C ALA A 104 22.24 22.63 -9.89
N TYR A 105 22.19 21.97 -8.74
CA TYR A 105 21.80 20.58 -8.61
C TYR A 105 20.73 20.41 -7.55
N ARG A 106 19.88 19.40 -7.77
CA ARG A 106 18.94 18.86 -6.78
C ARG A 106 18.96 17.35 -6.89
N VAL A 107 19.29 16.67 -5.80
CA VAL A 107 19.41 15.20 -5.73
C VAL A 107 18.54 14.70 -4.59
N LEU A 108 17.61 13.81 -4.90
CA LEU A 108 16.79 13.11 -3.91
C LEU A 108 17.44 11.77 -3.57
N LEU A 109 17.81 11.60 -2.31
CA LEU A 109 18.29 10.34 -1.77
C LEU A 109 17.17 9.60 -1.08
N VAL A 110 17.15 8.28 -1.24
CA VAL A 110 16.09 7.41 -0.74
C VAL A 110 16.68 6.22 -0.02
N ARG A 111 16.16 5.92 1.17
CA ARG A 111 16.45 4.71 1.94
C ARG A 111 15.16 3.91 2.08
N VAL A 112 15.10 2.74 1.43
CA VAL A 112 13.85 1.97 1.29
C VAL A 112 13.68 0.92 2.39
N ALA A 113 14.77 0.36 2.91
CA ALA A 113 14.74 -0.72 3.91
C ALA A 113 14.88 -0.23 5.37
N ALA A 114 14.57 1.04 5.65
CA ALA A 114 14.57 1.55 7.02
C ALA A 114 13.22 1.25 7.70
N GLY A 115 13.24 0.48 8.79
CA GLY A 115 12.09 0.39 9.70
C GLY A 115 11.78 1.76 10.32
N ASP A 116 10.56 1.92 10.85
CA ASP A 116 10.07 3.21 11.33
C ASP A 116 10.97 3.86 12.40
N ASP A 117 11.60 3.04 13.25
CA ASP A 117 12.50 3.46 14.34
C ASP A 117 13.98 3.40 13.98
N ALA A 118 14.34 3.16 12.71
CA ALA A 118 15.74 3.06 12.31
C ALA A 118 16.43 4.44 12.42
N PRO A 119 17.61 4.53 13.07
CA PRO A 119 18.33 5.79 13.15
C PRO A 119 18.78 6.28 11.78
N ALA A 120 18.93 7.60 11.64
CA ALA A 120 19.40 8.23 10.42
C ALA A 120 20.77 7.70 10.00
N LEU A 121 20.92 7.38 8.71
CA LEU A 121 22.18 6.95 8.14
C LEU A 121 23.10 8.17 7.97
N ALA A 122 24.11 8.28 8.83
CA ALA A 122 25.11 9.33 8.75
C ALA A 122 26.21 8.99 7.74
N GLY A 123 26.84 10.00 7.13
CA GLY A 123 27.94 9.80 6.18
C GLY A 123 28.26 11.04 5.36
N ARG A 124 28.76 10.83 4.14
CA ARG A 124 29.03 11.90 3.17
C ARG A 124 28.48 11.57 1.79
N VAL A 125 28.18 12.61 1.04
CA VAL A 125 27.80 12.53 -0.38
C VAL A 125 28.70 13.46 -1.17
N ARG A 126 29.30 12.91 -2.22
CA ARG A 126 30.10 13.67 -3.18
C ARG A 126 29.46 13.64 -4.54
N LEU A 127 29.35 14.81 -5.14
CA LEU A 127 28.82 15.02 -6.48
C LEU A 127 30.00 15.37 -7.39
N TRP A 128 30.23 14.55 -8.40
CA TRP A 128 31.29 14.73 -9.37
C TRP A 128 30.71 14.92 -10.75
N LEU A 129 31.25 15.87 -11.51
CA LEU A 129 31.01 15.98 -12.93
C LEU A 129 32.15 15.30 -13.67
N LEU A 130 31.81 14.30 -14.47
CA LEU A 130 32.75 13.61 -15.34
C LEU A 130 32.55 14.15 -16.76
N GLY A 131 33.62 14.58 -17.39
CA GLY A 131 33.54 15.22 -18.70
C GLY A 131 34.88 15.29 -19.39
N GLN A 132 34.97 16.22 -20.34
CA GLN A 132 36.21 16.57 -21.03
C GLN A 132 36.49 18.06 -20.83
N GLU A 133 37.76 18.41 -20.69
CA GLU A 133 38.21 19.80 -20.84
C GLU A 133 38.62 20.04 -22.29
N ALA A 134 38.37 21.24 -22.79
CA ALA A 134 38.82 21.65 -24.11
C ALA A 134 40.37 21.57 -24.21
N GLY A 135 40.88 20.53 -24.86
CA GLY A 135 42.30 20.40 -25.21
C GLY A 135 43.07 19.19 -24.65
N GLY A 136 42.42 18.21 -24.00
CA GLY A 136 43.13 17.02 -23.51
C GLY A 136 42.28 15.76 -23.32
N ASP A 137 42.90 14.61 -23.55
CA ASP A 137 42.30 13.26 -23.67
C ASP A 137 41.96 12.58 -22.33
N ALA A 138 42.22 13.25 -21.20
CA ALA A 138 41.81 12.76 -19.89
C ALA A 138 40.32 13.08 -19.67
N GLN A 139 39.59 12.23 -18.95
CA GLN A 139 38.25 12.55 -18.43
C GLN A 139 38.41 13.27 -17.07
N PRO A 140 38.52 14.61 -17.00
CA PRO A 140 38.56 15.31 -15.73
C PRO A 140 37.31 15.03 -14.91
N ALA A 141 37.52 14.68 -13.64
CA ALA A 141 36.49 14.59 -12.63
C ALA A 141 36.50 15.88 -11.80
N LEU A 142 35.49 16.72 -11.99
CA LEU A 142 35.31 17.96 -11.23
C LEU A 142 34.40 17.68 -10.02
N LEU A 143 34.88 17.95 -8.80
CA LEU A 143 34.02 17.90 -7.62
C LEU A 143 33.07 19.10 -7.66
N LEU A 144 31.78 18.85 -7.79
CA LEU A 144 30.75 19.88 -7.78
C LEU A 144 30.37 20.27 -6.35
N ALA A 145 30.22 19.29 -5.46
CA ALA A 145 29.88 19.52 -4.06
C ALA A 145 30.19 18.30 -3.19
N GLU A 146 30.49 18.56 -1.91
CA GLU A 146 30.54 17.57 -0.84
C GLU A 146 29.56 18.00 0.26
N GLN A 147 28.65 17.11 0.65
CA GLN A 147 27.62 17.38 1.67
C GLN A 147 27.53 16.24 2.68
N SER A 148 27.03 16.54 3.88
CA SER A 148 26.76 15.54 4.90
C SER A 148 25.54 14.69 4.53
N LEU A 149 25.67 13.38 4.69
CA LEU A 149 24.57 12.44 4.62
C LEU A 149 23.97 12.31 6.03
N SER A 150 22.68 12.56 6.16
CA SER A 150 21.90 12.35 7.38
C SER A 150 20.52 11.80 6.98
N LEU A 151 20.53 10.61 6.38
CA LEU A 151 19.39 10.06 5.66
C LEU A 151 18.56 9.13 6.56
N SER A 152 17.42 9.62 7.04
CA SER A 152 16.41 8.79 7.74
C SER A 152 15.62 7.94 6.74
N ARG A 153 14.88 8.59 5.83
CA ARG A 153 14.14 7.95 4.73
C ARG A 153 14.40 8.66 3.40
N LEU A 154 14.24 9.98 3.42
CA LEU A 154 14.45 10.86 2.28
C LEU A 154 15.37 12.00 2.71
N GLN A 155 16.27 12.40 1.83
CA GLN A 155 17.10 13.59 2.02
C GLN A 155 17.26 14.26 0.66
N VAL A 156 16.95 15.55 0.60
CA VAL A 156 17.20 16.37 -0.59
C VAL A 156 18.52 17.09 -0.39
N LEU A 157 19.40 16.95 -1.37
CA LEU A 157 20.66 17.68 -1.48
C LEU A 157 20.53 18.69 -2.61
N SER A 158 20.72 19.96 -2.30
CA SER A 158 20.67 21.02 -3.30
C SER A 158 21.78 22.03 -3.10
N GLY A 159 22.22 22.64 -4.19
CA GLY A 159 23.25 23.66 -4.18
C GLY A 159 23.60 24.07 -5.60
N ALA A 160 24.62 24.91 -5.72
CA ALA A 160 25.21 25.29 -6.99
C ALA A 160 26.72 25.28 -6.86
N GLY A 161 27.41 24.96 -7.95
CA GLY A 161 28.86 25.01 -8.03
C GLY A 161 29.33 25.61 -9.35
N PRO A 162 30.48 26.29 -9.36
CA PRO A 162 31.06 26.86 -10.57
C PRO A 162 31.50 25.74 -11.50
N VAL A 163 31.20 25.88 -12.79
CA VAL A 163 31.66 24.98 -13.84
C VAL A 163 32.21 25.82 -14.98
N ALA A 164 33.50 25.65 -15.27
CA ALA A 164 34.17 26.38 -16.33
C ALA A 164 33.44 26.19 -17.67
N ALA A 165 33.35 27.26 -18.48
CA ALA A 165 32.70 27.21 -19.78
C ALA A 165 33.37 26.21 -20.75
N THR A 166 34.67 25.98 -20.56
CA THR A 166 35.51 25.03 -21.32
C THR A 166 35.30 23.57 -20.91
N PHE A 167 34.59 23.31 -19.80
CA PHE A 167 34.28 21.97 -19.34
C PHE A 167 32.99 21.46 -19.98
N ALA A 168 33.08 20.33 -20.67
CA ALA A 168 31.97 19.63 -21.29
C ALA A 168 31.55 18.43 -20.43
N PRO A 169 30.60 18.60 -19.49
CA PRO A 169 30.12 17.51 -18.65
C PRO A 169 29.38 16.46 -19.49
N GLN A 170 29.69 15.19 -19.26
CA GLN A 170 29.07 14.03 -19.93
C GLN A 170 28.26 13.19 -18.95
N ARG A 171 28.71 13.06 -17.72
CA ARG A 171 28.03 12.29 -16.66
C ARG A 171 28.09 13.01 -15.32
N LEU A 172 27.04 12.86 -14.53
CA LEU A 172 27.06 13.16 -13.10
C LEU A 172 27.32 11.85 -12.35
N ARG A 173 28.29 11.85 -11.44
CA ARG A 173 28.54 10.76 -10.50
C ARG A 173 28.17 11.20 -9.09
N VAL A 174 27.34 10.41 -8.43
CA VAL A 174 26.96 10.56 -7.03
C VAL A 174 27.63 9.43 -6.25
N ASP A 175 28.62 9.78 -5.44
CA ASP A 175 29.27 8.84 -4.53
C ASP A 175 28.65 9.02 -3.13
N LEU A 176 27.97 7.99 -2.64
CA LEU A 176 27.43 7.90 -1.27
C LEU A 176 28.42 7.14 -0.40
N GLU A 177 28.90 7.77 0.66
CA GLU A 177 29.81 7.21 1.67
C GLU A 177 29.10 7.14 3.04
N PRO A 178 28.18 6.19 3.22
CA PRO A 178 27.56 5.93 4.52
C PRO A 178 28.58 5.44 5.56
N LYS A 179 28.47 5.94 6.79
CA LYS A 179 29.32 5.52 7.90
C LYS A 179 29.00 4.07 8.27
N GLY A 180 30.01 3.20 8.21
CA GLY A 180 29.88 1.78 8.58
C GLY A 180 29.28 0.88 7.49
N GLN A 181 29.10 1.39 6.26
CA GLN A 181 28.69 0.60 5.11
C GLN A 181 29.64 0.84 3.92
N ALA A 182 29.63 -0.06 2.95
CA ALA A 182 30.42 0.11 1.72
C ALA A 182 29.93 1.34 0.93
N PRO A 183 30.86 2.12 0.32
CA PRO A 183 30.49 3.25 -0.51
C PRO A 183 29.70 2.76 -1.74
N ARG A 184 28.70 3.55 -2.13
CA ARG A 184 27.86 3.27 -3.31
C ARG A 184 28.05 4.38 -4.32
N ARG A 185 28.19 4.00 -5.59
CA ARG A 185 28.40 4.92 -6.71
C ARG A 185 27.24 4.82 -7.68
N PHE A 186 26.70 5.96 -8.06
CA PHE A 186 25.67 6.08 -9.08
C PHE A 186 26.15 7.03 -10.16
N GLU A 187 25.98 6.67 -11.42
CA GLU A 187 26.33 7.50 -12.56
C GLU A 187 25.09 7.77 -13.40
N PHE A 188 24.89 9.03 -13.78
CA PHE A 188 23.75 9.51 -14.54
C PHE A 188 24.24 10.23 -15.80
N PRO A 189 23.65 9.95 -16.97
CA PRO A 189 23.94 10.72 -18.18
C PRO A 189 23.59 12.20 -17.98
N TRP A 190 24.52 13.09 -18.32
CA TRP A 190 24.34 14.54 -18.12
C TRP A 190 23.08 15.09 -18.82
N ARG A 191 22.78 14.59 -20.02
CA ARG A 191 21.61 15.02 -20.81
C ARG A 191 20.28 14.68 -20.12
N GLU A 192 20.19 13.51 -19.51
CA GLU A 192 18.97 13.05 -18.82
C GLU A 192 18.76 13.83 -17.53
N ALA A 193 19.84 14.06 -16.77
CA ALA A 193 19.79 14.85 -15.54
C ALA A 193 19.41 16.32 -15.77
N LEU A 194 19.74 16.91 -16.93
CA LEU A 194 19.25 18.23 -17.35
C LEU A 194 17.78 18.20 -17.80
N ALA A 195 17.37 17.14 -18.51
CA ALA A 195 16.03 17.03 -19.09
C ALA A 195 14.93 16.76 -18.04
N ALA A 196 15.28 16.24 -16.86
CA ALA A 196 14.34 15.98 -15.76
C ALA A 196 13.54 17.22 -15.31
N ARG A 197 13.95 18.43 -15.71
CA ARG A 197 13.23 19.69 -15.43
C ARG A 197 12.04 19.94 -16.38
N ALA A 198 11.92 19.21 -17.49
CA ALA A 198 10.96 19.54 -18.56
C ALA A 198 9.50 19.12 -18.29
N THR A 199 9.19 18.44 -17.18
CA THR A 199 7.85 17.87 -16.92
C THR A 199 7.18 18.29 -15.61
N SER A 200 7.63 19.36 -14.95
CA SER A 200 6.82 19.98 -13.89
C SER A 200 6.03 21.17 -14.47
N PRO A 201 4.70 21.10 -14.62
CA PRO A 201 3.90 22.28 -14.91
C PRO A 201 3.87 23.23 -13.70
N PRO A 202 3.59 24.53 -13.92
CA PRO A 202 3.58 25.57 -12.89
C PRO A 202 2.50 25.37 -11.82
#